data_AF-A0A0L7TJ50-F1
#
_entry.id   AF-A0A0L7TJ50-F1
#
_cell.length_a   1.000
_cell.length_b   1.000
_cell.length_c   1.000
_cell.angle_alpha   90.00
_cell.angle_beta   90.00
_cell.angle_gamma   90.00
#
_symmetry.space_group_name_H-M   'P 1'
#
loop_
_entity.id
_entity.type
_entity.pdbx_description
1 polymer ?
#
loop_
_entity_poly.entity_id
_entity_poly.type
_entity_poly.pdbx_seq_one_letter_code
_entity_poly.pdbx_strand_id
1 'polypeptide(L)'
;TLPGIIVGTVLGFARSLGEFGATITFVSNIPGETRTIPLAMYTLIETPGAEGAAARLCVIAIVLALASLLVSEWLARWGRKRLGA
;
A
#
# COMPACT_ATOMS: atom_id res chain seq x y z
N THR A 1 5.83 24.92 -1.30
CA THR A 1 6.36 24.58 -2.65
C THR A 1 5.48 23.49 -3.26
N LEU A 2 4.93 23.70 -4.46
CA LEU A 2 4.14 22.69 -5.22
C LEU A 2 4.77 21.27 -5.24
N PRO A 3 6.09 21.09 -5.46
CA PRO A 3 6.75 19.78 -5.37
C PRO A 3 6.63 19.11 -4.00
N GLY A 4 6.69 19.88 -2.91
CA GLY A 4 6.59 19.34 -1.56
C GLY A 4 5.20 18.79 -1.28
N ILE A 5 4.15 19.44 -1.81
CA ILE A 5 2.76 18.96 -1.72
C ILE A 5 2.63 17.63 -2.48
N ILE A 6 3.11 17.55 -3.72
CA ILE A 6 3.03 16.33 -4.55
C ILE A 6 3.73 15.15 -3.86
N VAL A 7 4.95 15.36 -3.36
CA VAL A 7 5.71 14.32 -2.65
C VAL A 7 5.01 13.91 -1.35
N GLY A 8 4.50 14.87 -0.58
CA GLY A 8 3.75 14.60 0.65
C GLY A 8 2.46 13.80 0.42
N THR A 9 1.71 14.12 -0.63
CA THR A 9 0.49 13.38 -1.00
C THR A 9 0.80 11.95 -1.42
N VAL A 10 1.84 11.73 -2.23
CA VAL A 10 2.26 10.38 -2.65
C VAL A 10 2.74 9.55 -1.47
N LEU A 11 3.55 10.12 -0.57
CA LEU A 11 3.99 9.44 0.66
C LEU A 11 2.82 9.12 1.59
N GLY A 12 1.88 10.05 1.77
CA GLY A 12 0.69 9.83 2.58
C GLY A 12 -0.19 8.70 2.04
N PHE A 13 -0.39 8.67 0.72
CA PHE A 13 -1.12 7.60 0.03
C PHE A 13 -0.41 6.24 0.15
N ALA A 14 0.91 6.20 -0.06
CA ALA A 14 1.69 4.98 0.09
C ALA A 14 1.61 4.44 1.53
N ARG A 15 1.62 5.33 2.54
CA ARG A 15 1.50 4.95 3.95
C ARG A 15 0.11 4.42 4.28
N SER A 16 -0.96 5.07 3.81
CA SER A 16 -2.33 4.63 4.08
C SER A 16 -2.67 3.28 3.44
N LEU A 17 -2.09 2.95 2.28
CA LEU A 17 -2.22 1.61 1.67
C LEU A 17 -1.64 0.48 2.54
N GLY A 18 -0.62 0.80 3.35
CA GLY A 18 0.02 -0.15 4.28
C GLY A 18 -0.57 -0.16 5.69
N GLU A 19 -1.55 0.69 6.00
CA GLU A 19 -2.17 0.72 7.32
C GLU A 19 -3.07 -0.52 7.50
N PHE A 20 -2.57 -1.46 8.29
CA PHE A 20 -3.29 -2.67 8.72
C PHE A 20 -3.80 -2.53 10.16
N GLY A 21 -2.92 -2.12 11.08
CA GLY A 21 -3.17 -2.13 12.52
C GLY A 21 -4.28 -1.17 12.96
N ALA A 22 -4.34 0.03 12.38
CA ALA A 22 -5.40 0.98 12.68
C ALA A 22 -6.78 0.43 12.25
N THR A 23 -6.87 -0.21 11.07
CA THR A 23 -8.15 -0.70 10.54
C THR A 23 -8.68 -1.90 11.30
N ILE A 24 -7.85 -2.91 11.61
CA ILE A 24 -8.31 -4.08 12.38
C ILE A 24 -8.77 -3.70 13.79
N THR A 25 -8.09 -2.74 14.43
CA THR A 25 -8.37 -2.34 15.81
C THR A 25 -9.66 -1.54 15.94
N PHE A 26 -9.96 -0.67 14.97
CA PHE A 26 -11.12 0.23 15.05
C PHE A 26 -12.34 -0.24 14.26
N VAL A 27 -12.14 -0.91 13.13
CA VAL A 27 -13.20 -1.27 12.18
C VAL A 27 -13.44 -2.78 12.11
N SER A 28 -12.53 -3.58 12.69
CA SER A 28 -12.54 -5.04 12.58
C SER A 28 -12.47 -5.52 11.11
N ASN A 29 -12.58 -6.83 10.89
CA ASN A 29 -12.46 -7.46 9.57
C ASN A 29 -13.78 -8.09 9.13
N ILE A 30 -14.71 -7.27 8.63
CA ILE A 30 -16.00 -7.73 8.13
C ILE A 30 -15.86 -8.04 6.62
N PRO A 31 -16.03 -9.32 6.20
CA PRO A 31 -16.00 -9.68 4.78
C PRO A 31 -17.03 -8.88 3.98
N GLY A 32 -16.60 -8.16 2.94
CA GLY A 32 -17.49 -7.47 2.00
C GLY A 32 -17.87 -6.02 2.37
N GLU A 33 -17.56 -5.55 3.58
CA GLU A 33 -17.80 -4.15 3.97
C GLU A 33 -16.49 -3.41 4.26
N THR A 34 -15.68 -3.95 5.16
CA THR A 34 -14.52 -3.23 5.73
C THR A 34 -13.19 -3.91 5.44
N ARG A 35 -13.22 -4.98 4.65
CA ARG A 35 -12.05 -5.80 4.33
C ARG A 35 -11.15 -5.10 3.31
N THR A 36 -10.00 -4.64 3.77
CA THR A 36 -8.90 -4.16 2.94
C THR A 36 -8.00 -5.33 2.49
N ILE A 37 -7.15 -5.09 1.50
CA ILE A 37 -6.16 -6.07 1.00
C ILE A 37 -5.32 -6.69 2.14
N PRO A 38 -4.72 -5.91 3.08
CA PRO A 38 -3.93 -6.50 4.16
C PRO A 38 -4.77 -7.29 5.17
N LEU A 39 -6.02 -6.90 5.41
CA LEU A 39 -6.96 -7.67 6.24
C LEU A 39 -7.29 -9.02 5.60
N ALA A 40 -7.54 -9.05 4.29
CA ALA A 40 -7.79 -10.28 3.55
C ALA A 40 -6.58 -11.23 3.59
N MET A 41 -5.37 -10.69 3.45
CA MET A 41 -4.13 -11.46 3.59
C MET A 41 -3.99 -12.09 4.97
N TYR A 42 -4.23 -11.32 6.03
CA TYR A 42 -4.15 -11.80 7.40
C TYR A 42 -5.09 -13.00 7.63
N THR A 43 -6.36 -12.88 7.21
CA THR A 43 -7.33 -13.97 7.34
C THR A 43 -6.93 -15.23 6.56
N LEU A 44 -6.37 -15.05 5.35
CA LEU A 44 -5.95 -16.18 4.52
C LEU A 44 -4.71 -16.89 5.07
N ILE A 45 -3.85 -16.19 5.80
CA ILE A 45 -2.69 -16.80 6.47
C ILE A 45 -3.12 -17.63 7.69
N GLU A 46 -4.16 -17.19 8.40
CA GLU A 46 -4.71 -17.92 9.56
C GLU A 46 -5.61 -19.10 9.15
N THR A 47 -6.03 -19.18 7.87
CA THR A 47 -6.90 -20.25 7.38
C THR A 47 -6.08 -21.49 6.99
N PRO A 48 -6.28 -22.66 7.63
CA PRO A 48 -5.58 -23.89 7.27
C PRO A 48 -5.85 -24.29 5.81
N GLY A 49 -4.79 -24.57 5.04
CA GLY A 49 -4.90 -24.95 3.62
C GLY A 49 -5.04 -23.78 2.62
N ALA A 50 -5.02 -22.52 3.09
CA ALA A 50 -5.07 -21.34 2.22
C ALA A 50 -3.68 -20.75 1.90
N GLU A 51 -2.60 -21.48 2.18
CA GLU A 51 -1.20 -21.05 2.01
C GLU A 51 -0.90 -20.57 0.57
N GLY A 52 -1.46 -21.24 -0.44
CA GLY A 52 -1.31 -20.84 -1.84
C GLY A 52 -1.99 -19.50 -2.17
N ALA A 53 -3.15 -19.23 -1.57
CA ALA A 53 -3.86 -17.95 -1.74
C ALA A 53 -3.14 -16.81 -1.00
N ALA A 54 -2.63 -17.09 0.21
CA ALA A 54 -1.81 -16.15 0.98
C ALA A 54 -0.52 -15.80 0.24
N ALA A 55 0.19 -16.78 -0.31
CA ALA A 55 1.41 -16.56 -1.10
C ALA A 55 1.14 -15.68 -2.34
N ARG A 56 0.05 -15.93 -3.07
CA ARG A 56 -0.33 -15.13 -4.24
C ARG A 56 -0.61 -13.67 -3.87
N LEU A 57 -1.34 -13.42 -2.79
CA LEU A 57 -1.58 -12.06 -2.33
C LEU A 57 -0.30 -11.39 -1.83
N CYS A 58 0.62 -12.15 -1.23
CA CYS A 58 1.91 -11.64 -0.77
C CYS A 58 2.74 -11.11 -1.94
N VAL A 59 2.81 -11.89 -3.03
CA VAL A 59 3.48 -11.46 -4.26
C VAL A 59 2.81 -10.20 -4.83
N ILE A 60 1.49 -10.14 -4.87
CA ILE A 60 0.76 -8.95 -5.35
C ILE A 60 1.07 -7.72 -4.48
N ALA A 61 1.10 -7.87 -3.16
CA ALA A 61 1.42 -6.80 -2.22
C ALA A 61 2.87 -6.30 -2.40
N ILE A 62 3.83 -7.22 -2.56
CA ILE A 62 5.23 -6.88 -2.84
C ILE A 62 5.35 -6.11 -4.16
N VAL A 63 4.68 -6.58 -5.23
CA VAL A 63 4.68 -5.90 -6.52
C VAL A 63 4.08 -4.50 -6.41
N LEU A 64 2.95 -4.34 -5.70
CA LEU A 64 2.33 -3.04 -5.45
C LEU A 64 3.24 -2.10 -4.66
N ALA A 65 3.92 -2.60 -3.63
CA ALA A 65 4.85 -1.80 -2.83
C ALA A 65 6.05 -1.33 -3.66
N LEU A 66 6.65 -2.23 -4.44
CA LEU A 66 7.75 -1.90 -5.34
C LEU A 66 7.32 -0.93 -6.44
N ALA A 67 6.15 -1.13 -7.03
CA ALA A 67 5.59 -0.22 -8.04
C ALA A 67 5.34 1.18 -7.46
N SER A 68 4.76 1.26 -6.26
CA SER A 68 4.53 2.54 -5.56
C SER A 68 5.84 3.27 -5.28
N LEU A 69 6.88 2.54 -4.82
CA LEU A 69 8.21 3.10 -4.58
C LEU A 69 8.84 3.63 -5.89
N LEU A 70 8.81 2.84 -6.96
CA LEU A 70 9.34 3.23 -8.27
C LEU A 70 8.63 4.46 -8.84
N VAL A 71 7.30 4.51 -8.73
CA VAL A 71 6.49 5.67 -9.15
C VAL A 71 6.86 6.90 -8.33
N SER A 72 7.01 6.76 -7.01
CA SER A 72 7.41 7.84 -6.12
C SER A 72 8.81 8.38 -6.47
N GLU A 73 9.78 7.51 -6.69
CA GLU A 73 11.12 7.90 -7.14
C GLU A 73 11.10 8.56 -8.52
N TRP A 74 10.32 8.04 -9.46
CA TRP A 74 10.20 8.60 -10.81
C TRP A 74 9.60 10.01 -10.77
N LEU A 75 8.50 10.20 -10.02
CA LEU A 75 7.87 11.50 -9.81
C LEU A 75 8.83 12.49 -9.11
N ALA A 76 9.56 12.03 -8.10
CA ALA A 76 10.54 12.85 -7.38
C ALA A 76 11.71 13.28 -8.29
N ARG A 77 12.20 12.37 -9.16
CA ARG A 77 13.22 12.68 -10.17
C ARG A 77 12.69 13.65 -11.22
N TRP A 78 11.46 13.49 -11.67
CA TRP A 78 10.82 14.37 -12.65
C TRP A 78 10.59 15.79 -12.09
N GLY A 79 10.15 15.89 -10.83
CA GLY A 79 10.03 17.17 -10.12
C GLY A 79 11.36 17.91 -10.00
N ARG A 80 12.44 17.21 -9.60
CA ARG A 80 13.79 17.80 -9.53
C ARG A 80 14.28 18.33 -10.88
N LYS A 81 13.97 17.66 -11.98
CA LYS A 81 14.31 18.13 -13.35
C LYS A 81 13.53 19.39 -13.75
N ARG A 82 12.30 19.59 -13.26
CA ARG A 82 11.48 20.77 -13.58
C ARG A 82 11.73 21.98 -12.68
N LEU A 83 12.31 21.78 -11.49
CA LEU A 83 12.64 22.84 -10.52
C LEU A 83 14.11 23.24 -10.52
N GLY A 84 14.93 22.61 -11.37
CA GLY A 84 16.28 23.04 -11.70
C GLY A 84 16.31 23.93 -12.95
N ALA A 85 15.46 24.96 -12.99
CA ALA A 85 15.52 26.09 -13.89
C ALA A 85 15.29 27.37 -13.08
#